data_AF-A0A3N5E768-F1
#
_entry.id   AF-A0A3N5E768-F1
#
_cell.length_a   1.000
_cell.length_b   1.000
_cell.length_c   1.000
_cell.angle_alpha   90.00
_cell.angle_beta   90.00
_cell.angle_gamma   90.00
#
_symmetry.space_group_name_H-M   'P 1'
#
loop_
_entity.id
_entity.type
_entity.pdbx_description
1 polymer ?
#
loop_
_entity_poly.entity_id
_entity_poly.type
_entity_poly.pdbx_seq_one_letter_code
_entity_poly.pdbx_strand_id
1 'polypeptide(L)' 'VISIMVGDLQRIRLYPGKGFQVPQEIPPEVWDAYRELVALGYDRHLCEPEAG' A
#
# COMPACT_ATOMS: atom_id res chain seq x y z
N VAL A 1 10.07 -3.05 10.24
CA VAL A 1 8.67 -3.54 10.33
C VAL A 1 7.71 -2.62 9.60
N ILE A 2 7.69 -1.30 9.85
CA ILE A 2 6.76 -0.34 9.21
C ILE A 2 6.72 -0.47 7.67
N SER A 3 7.88 -0.45 7.00
CA SER A 3 7.92 -0.57 5.53
C SER A 3 7.31 -1.87 5.00
N ILE A 4 7.31 -2.97 5.77
CA ILE A 4 6.69 -4.24 5.37
C ILE A 4 5.17 -4.05 5.33
N MET A 5 4.59 -3.48 6.40
CA MET A 5 3.15 -3.21 6.50
C MET A 5 2.67 -2.25 5.41
N VAL A 6 3.46 -1.22 5.10
CA VAL A 6 3.19 -0.29 3.98
C VAL A 6 3.14 -1.04 2.65
N GLY A 7 4.11 -1.92 2.39
CA GLY A 7 4.11 -2.78 1.20
C GLY A 7 2.92 -3.74 1.13
N ASP A 8 2.54 -4.35 2.26
CA ASP A 8 1.37 -5.24 2.32
C ASP A 8 0.07 -4.49 1.99
N LEU A 9 -0.10 -3.28 2.52
CA LEU A 9 -1.28 -2.45 2.25
C LEU A 9 -1.36 -2.03 0.78
N GLN A 10 -0.24 -1.72 0.13
CA GLN A 10 -0.22 -1.45 -1.31
C GLN A 10 -0.66 -2.67 -2.13
N ARG A 11 -0.25 -3.88 -1.73
CA ARG A 11 -0.68 -5.12 -2.38
C ARG A 11 -2.18 -5.36 -2.22
N ILE A 12 -2.75 -5.14 -1.04
CA ILE A 12 -4.20 -5.24 -0.82
C ILE A 12 -4.97 -4.37 -1.83
N ARG A 13 -4.45 -3.17 -2.16
CA ARG A 13 -5.07 -2.26 -3.13
C ARG A 13 -4.90 -2.71 -4.59
N LEU A 14 -3.70 -3.16 -4.98
CA LEU A 14 -3.32 -3.35 -6.39
C LEU A 14 -3.52 -4.79 -6.89
N TYR A 15 -3.32 -5.78 -6.04
CA TYR A 15 -3.33 -7.19 -6.44
C TYR A 15 -4.70 -7.73 -6.87
N PRO A 16 -5.85 -7.20 -6.41
CA PRO A 16 -7.14 -7.58 -6.96
C PRO A 16 -7.26 -7.33 -8.47
N GLY A 17 -6.69 -6.23 -8.98
CA GLY A 17 -6.66 -5.92 -10.42
C GLY A 17 -5.76 -6.87 -11.24
N LYS A 18 -4.88 -7.62 -10.57
CA LYS A 18 -3.97 -8.61 -11.17
C LYS A 18 -4.43 -10.05 -10.96
N GLY A 19 -5.54 -10.27 -10.25
CA GLY A 19 -6.05 -11.61 -9.93
C GLY A 19 -5.27 -12.37 -8.86
N PHE A 20 -4.37 -11.72 -8.11
CA PHE A 20 -3.57 -12.38 -7.08
C PHE A 20 -4.25 -12.40 -5.70
N GLN A 21 -5.23 -11.52 -5.47
CA GLN A 21 -5.97 -11.42 -4.21
C GLN A 21 -7.45 -11.09 -4.47
N VAL A 22 -8.31 -11.35 -3.49
CA VAL A 22 -9.69 -10.87 -3.49
C VAL A 22 -9.74 -9.36 -3.16
N PRO A 23 -10.65 -8.57 -3.77
CA PRO A 23 -10.83 -7.17 -3.41
C PRO A 23 -11.21 -7.01 -1.93
N GLN A 24 -10.51 -6.12 -1.22
CA GLN A 24 -10.82 -5.74 0.16
C GLN A 24 -11.13 -4.25 0.21
N GLU A 25 -12.09 -3.87 1.05
CA GLU A 25 -12.33 -2.46 1.36
C GLU A 25 -11.17 -1.92 2.21
N ILE A 26 -10.61 -0.78 1.79
CA ILE A 26 -9.59 -0.06 2.54
C ILE A 26 -10.24 1.23 3.02
N PRO A 27 -10.43 1.41 4.34
CA PRO A 27 -10.97 2.65 4.87
C PRO A 27 -10.13 3.84 4.40
N PRO A 28 -10.75 4.99 4.05
CA PRO A 28 -10.03 6.16 3.54
C PRO A 28 -8.87 6.58 4.46
N GLU A 29 -9.10 6.60 5.77
CA GLU A 29 -8.10 6.98 6.77
C GLU A 29 -6.89 6.03 6.81
N VAL A 30 -7.09 4.75 6.49
CA VAL A 30 -6.00 3.76 6.41
C VAL A 30 -5.15 4.03 5.16
N TRP A 31 -5.78 4.41 4.05
CA TRP A 31 -5.08 4.79 2.83
C TRP A 31 -4.35 6.14 2.98
N ASP A 32 -4.93 7.08 3.73
CA ASP A 32 -4.28 8.35 4.04
C ASP A 32 -3.02 8.14 4.88
N ALA A 33 -3.09 7.32 5.94
CA ALA A 33 -1.93 6.95 6.74
C ALA A 33 -0.84 6.25 5.91
N TYR A 34 -1.23 5.40 4.96
CA TYR A 34 -0.30 4.80 4.00
C TYR A 34 0.47 5.86 3.21
N ARG A 35 -0.23 6.85 2.64
CA ARG A 35 0.40 7.92 1.85
C ARG A 35 1.36 8.77 2.68
N GLU A 36 0.99 9.10 3.91
CA GLU A 36 1.88 9.81 4.83
C GLU A 36 3.15 9.01 5.14
N LEU A 37 3.02 7.70 5.40
CA LEU A 37 4.18 6.84 5.67
C LEU A 37 5.08 6.69 4.44
N VAL A 38 4.52 6.61 3.23
CA VAL A 38 5.33 6.64 2.00
C VAL A 38 6.07 7.98 1.88
N ALA A 39 5.39 9.12 2.10
CA ALA A 39 6.02 10.45 2.07
C ALA A 39 7.12 10.63 3.12
N LEU A 40 7.03 9.94 4.26
CA LEU A 40 8.06 9.88 5.30
C LEU A 40 9.23 8.92 4.98
N GLY A 41 9.19 8.21 3.83
CA GLY A 41 10.26 7.34 3.36
C GLY A 41 10.14 5.87 3.79
N TYR A 42 8.95 5.40 4.19
CA TYR A 42 8.73 3.98 4.52
C TYR A 42 8.37 3.12 3.29
N ASP A 43 9.07 3.32 2.17
CA ASP A 43 8.73 2.80 0.84
C ASP A 43 9.52 1.55 0.39
N ARG A 44 10.46 1.07 1.21
CA ARG A 44 11.38 -0.04 0.87
C ARG A 44 10.72 -1.32 0.30
N HIS A 45 9.48 -1.62 0.68
CA HIS A 45 8.78 -2.85 0.26
C HIS A 45 7.51 -2.59 -0.58
N LEU A 46 7.39 -1.40 -1.17
CA LEU A 46 6.38 -1.15 -2.20
C LEU A 46 6.59 -2.11 -3.38
N CYS A 47 5.50 -2.63 -3.93
CA CYS A 47 5.53 -3.46 -5.14
C CYS A 47 5.61 -2.62 -6.42
N GLU A 48 5.18 -1.36 -6.37
CA GLU A 48 5.33 -0.37 -7.45
C GLU A 48 5.67 1.00 -6.85
N PRO A 49 6.45 1.86 -7.54
CA PRO A 49 6.66 3.24 -7.13
C PRO A 49 5.33 4.00 -7.14
N GLU A 50 5.06 4.80 -6.12
CA GLU A 50 3.94 5.74 -6.17
C GLU A 50 4.27 6.84 -7.19
N ALA A 51 3.32 7.14 -8.09
CA ALA A 51 3.44 8.29 -8.98
C ALA A 51 3.35 9.56 -8.11
N GLY A 52 4.46 10.28 -8.01
CA GLY A 52 4.53 11.59 -7.35
C GLY A 52 3.70 12.65 -8.05
#